data_AF-A0A150XEI1-F1
#
_entry.id   AF-A0A150XEI1-F1
#
_cell.length_a   1.000
_cell.length_b   1.000
_cell.length_c   1.000
_cell.angle_alpha   90.00
_cell.angle_beta   90.00
_cell.angle_gamma   90.00
#
_symmetry.space_group_name_H-M   'P 1'
#
loop_
_entity.id
_entity.type
_entity.pdbx_description
1 polymer ?
#
loop_
_entity_poly.entity_id
_entity_poly.type
_entity_poly.pdbx_seq_one_letter_code
_entity_poly.pdbx_strand_id
1 'polypeptide(L)'
;MLNLNIKNTSNPYEDFKRIASDLMNNCLLQVSEDSFRIMDIEFYYYSELHKDPYSHKNQKQLTSNEWYFHGSGLDITFGNGESFGGILIREIQEMNTNNYFSGPIVSVSRILSSIKQLEIRELKFGLIKNNNPFSSDLFQAPRIGLNKAHDEDYHSRPYRFLVEPKKPHKEKSRIIETTMNLRNTSLKDAQEIIYN
;
A
#
# COMPACT_ATOMS: atom_id res chain seq x y z
N MET A 1 -15.51 7.98 -7.02
CA MET A 1 -14.60 6.88 -7.44
C MET A 1 -13.20 7.28 -7.03
N LEU A 2 -12.37 6.34 -6.56
CA LEU A 2 -11.00 6.63 -6.14
C LEU A 2 -10.18 7.18 -7.32
N ASN A 3 -9.48 8.30 -7.15
CA ASN A 3 -8.65 8.87 -8.21
C ASN A 3 -7.22 8.35 -8.11
N LEU A 4 -6.86 7.38 -8.94
CA LEU A 4 -5.52 6.78 -8.95
C LEU A 4 -4.53 7.47 -9.88
N ASN A 5 -4.93 8.55 -10.56
CA ASN A 5 -4.08 9.20 -11.56
C ASN A 5 -2.86 9.87 -10.94
N ILE A 6 -1.70 9.70 -11.58
CA ILE A 6 -0.48 10.45 -11.30
C ILE A 6 -0.49 11.71 -12.17
N LYS A 7 -0.59 12.88 -11.54
CA LYS A 7 -0.60 14.18 -12.22
C LYS A 7 0.81 14.66 -12.53
N ASN A 8 1.73 14.45 -11.59
CA ASN A 8 3.13 14.80 -11.77
C ASN A 8 3.96 13.55 -12.02
N THR A 9 4.14 13.19 -13.30
CA THR A 9 4.79 11.94 -13.69
C THR A 9 6.31 11.95 -13.50
N SER A 10 6.95 13.11 -13.28
CA SER A 10 8.38 13.19 -12.94
C SER A 10 8.62 13.11 -11.42
N ASN A 11 7.70 13.67 -10.62
CA ASN A 11 7.70 13.57 -9.16
C ASN A 11 6.32 13.14 -8.64
N PRO A 12 6.03 11.83 -8.60
CA PRO A 12 4.71 11.30 -8.27
C PRO A 12 4.40 11.28 -6.77
N TYR A 13 5.31 11.78 -5.93
CA TYR A 13 5.29 11.59 -4.48
C TYR A 13 4.00 12.12 -3.81
N GLU A 14 3.56 13.33 -4.16
CA GLU A 14 2.33 13.90 -3.60
C GLU A 14 1.07 13.14 -4.07
N ASP A 15 1.10 12.59 -5.29
CA ASP A 15 0.02 11.74 -5.77
C ASP A 15 -0.01 10.40 -5.02
N PHE A 16 1.13 9.79 -4.75
CA PHE A 16 1.21 8.59 -3.91
C PHE A 16 0.66 8.84 -2.51
N LYS A 17 1.05 9.96 -1.88
CA LYS A 17 0.56 10.33 -0.54
C LYS A 17 -0.96 10.52 -0.51
N ARG A 18 -1.51 11.20 -1.53
CA ARG A 18 -2.96 11.37 -1.67
C ARG A 18 -3.66 10.03 -1.86
N ILE A 19 -3.19 9.19 -2.76
CA ILE A 19 -3.77 7.86 -3.04
C ILE A 19 -3.71 6.98 -1.78
N ALA A 20 -2.57 6.96 -1.08
CA ALA A 20 -2.41 6.23 0.18
C ALA A 20 -3.42 6.68 1.23
N SER A 21 -3.60 8.00 1.40
CA SER A 21 -4.58 8.55 2.33
C SER A 21 -5.98 8.07 1.99
N ASP A 22 -6.38 8.14 0.71
CA ASP A 22 -7.70 7.70 0.29
C ASP A 22 -7.92 6.21 0.49
N LEU A 23 -6.92 5.37 0.17
CA LEU A 23 -7.00 3.92 0.35
C LEU A 23 -7.09 3.49 1.82
N MET A 24 -6.34 4.15 2.70
CA MET A 24 -6.12 3.69 4.08
C MET A 24 -7.03 4.38 5.09
N ASN A 25 -7.55 5.56 4.77
CA ASN A 25 -8.43 6.34 5.64
C ASN A 25 -9.87 6.43 5.10
N ASN A 26 -10.06 6.48 3.78
CA ASN A 26 -11.37 6.73 3.17
C ASN A 26 -12.02 5.50 2.53
N CYS A 27 -11.33 4.35 2.51
CA CYS A 27 -11.80 3.13 1.87
C CYS A 27 -11.74 1.91 2.81
N LEU A 28 -12.57 0.90 2.51
CA LEU A 28 -12.46 -0.46 3.03
C LEU A 28 -12.44 -1.43 1.86
N LEU A 29 -11.67 -2.51 1.96
CA LEU A 29 -11.76 -3.65 1.07
C LEU A 29 -12.88 -4.58 1.54
N GLN A 30 -13.95 -4.68 0.77
CA GLN A 30 -15.06 -5.60 1.01
C GLN A 30 -14.81 -6.94 0.34
N VAL A 31 -14.94 -8.03 1.09
CA VAL A 31 -14.84 -9.41 0.59
C VAL A 31 -15.98 -10.24 1.19
N SER A 32 -16.99 -10.55 0.38
CA SER A 32 -18.23 -11.17 0.84
C SER A 32 -18.84 -10.37 2.01
N GLU A 33 -18.89 -10.95 3.22
CA GLU A 33 -19.39 -10.30 4.44
C GLU A 33 -18.28 -9.66 5.29
N ASP A 34 -17.01 -9.96 4.97
CA ASP A 34 -15.86 -9.41 5.69
C ASP A 34 -15.45 -8.07 5.07
N SER A 35 -14.95 -7.17 5.92
CA SER A 35 -14.34 -5.92 5.47
C SER A 35 -12.99 -5.72 6.13
N PHE A 36 -12.06 -5.11 5.37
CA PHE A 36 -10.69 -4.90 5.78
C PHE A 36 -10.26 -3.45 5.57
N ARG A 37 -9.55 -2.90 6.54
CA ARG A 37 -8.75 -1.68 6.34
C ARG A 37 -7.38 -2.07 5.79
N ILE A 38 -6.90 -1.32 4.79
CA ILE A 38 -5.54 -1.44 4.28
C ILE A 38 -4.60 -0.68 5.23
N MET A 39 -3.53 -1.35 5.70
CA MET A 39 -2.65 -0.85 6.77
C MET A 39 -1.24 -0.51 6.29
N ASP A 40 -0.79 -1.10 5.19
CA ASP A 40 0.55 -0.92 4.63
C ASP A 40 0.53 -1.23 3.13
N ILE A 41 1.09 -0.33 2.32
CA ILE A 41 1.16 -0.43 0.85
C ILE A 41 2.51 0.03 0.31
N GLU A 42 2.90 -0.50 -0.86
CA GLU A 42 4.09 -0.05 -1.61
C GLU A 42 3.71 0.36 -3.03
N PHE A 43 4.22 1.52 -3.48
CA PHE A 43 4.07 1.98 -4.85
C PHE A 43 5.23 1.51 -5.73
N TYR A 44 4.89 0.99 -6.90
CA TYR A 44 5.80 0.67 -7.99
C TYR A 44 5.31 1.39 -9.24
N TYR A 45 6.09 2.35 -9.72
CA TYR A 45 5.64 3.24 -10.81
C TYR A 45 6.74 3.49 -11.82
N TYR A 46 6.47 3.21 -13.09
CA TYR A 46 7.39 3.50 -14.18
C TYR A 46 6.73 4.40 -15.21
N SER A 47 7.39 5.51 -15.54
CA SER A 47 7.09 6.38 -16.68
C SER A 47 8.39 6.80 -17.37
N GLU A 48 8.30 7.44 -18.54
CA GLU A 48 9.50 7.99 -19.20
C GLU A 48 10.22 9.06 -18.37
N LEU A 49 9.51 9.76 -17.48
CA LEU A 49 10.09 10.77 -16.58
C LEU A 49 10.44 10.22 -15.20
N HIS A 50 10.04 8.97 -14.91
CA HIS A 50 10.22 8.33 -13.61
C HIS A 50 10.49 6.84 -13.77
N LYS A 51 11.76 6.51 -13.98
CA LYS A 51 12.20 5.16 -14.39
C LYS A 51 12.50 4.27 -13.19
N ASP A 52 11.51 4.01 -12.33
CA ASP A 52 11.67 3.12 -11.17
C ASP A 52 12.10 1.71 -11.63
N PRO A 53 13.33 1.28 -11.32
CA PRO A 53 13.89 0.05 -11.84
C PRO A 53 13.36 -1.19 -11.11
N TYR A 54 12.60 -1.00 -10.01
CA TYR A 54 11.93 -2.06 -9.27
C TYR A 54 10.50 -2.32 -9.74
N SER A 55 9.96 -1.48 -10.64
CA SER A 55 8.66 -1.76 -11.26
C SER A 55 8.76 -2.94 -12.21
N HIS A 56 7.86 -3.93 -12.05
CA HIS A 56 7.80 -5.12 -12.90
C HIS A 56 7.50 -4.80 -14.37
N LYS A 57 6.86 -3.66 -14.65
CA LYS A 57 6.40 -3.26 -16.00
C LYS A 57 5.61 -4.35 -16.70
N ASN A 58 4.78 -5.08 -15.95
CA ASN A 58 3.87 -6.06 -16.54
C ASN A 58 2.78 -5.32 -17.33
N GLN A 59 2.31 -5.88 -18.44
CA GLN A 59 1.23 -5.28 -19.25
C GLN A 59 -0.04 -4.96 -18.43
N LYS A 60 -0.34 -5.76 -17.40
CA LYS A 60 -1.44 -5.47 -16.47
C LYS A 60 -1.24 -4.19 -15.67
N GLN A 61 -0.02 -3.75 -15.44
CA GLN A 61 0.25 -2.49 -14.74
C GLN A 61 0.01 -1.25 -15.63
N LEU A 62 -0.27 -1.41 -16.94
CA LEU A 62 -0.72 -0.31 -17.80
C LEU A 62 -2.19 0.05 -17.57
N THR A 63 -2.98 -0.83 -16.97
CA THR A 63 -4.39 -0.58 -16.65
C THR A 63 -4.53 0.17 -15.33
N SER A 64 -5.73 0.70 -15.07
CA SER A 64 -6.07 1.38 -13.83
C SER A 64 -7.31 0.77 -13.21
N ASN A 65 -7.38 0.74 -11.87
CA ASN A 65 -8.51 0.22 -11.11
C ASN A 65 -8.77 -1.29 -11.28
N GLU A 66 -7.77 -2.05 -11.72
CA GLU A 66 -7.84 -3.52 -11.76
C GLU A 66 -7.03 -4.15 -10.63
N TRP A 67 -7.49 -5.32 -10.18
CA TRP A 67 -6.73 -6.22 -9.32
C TRP A 67 -5.66 -6.95 -10.12
N TYR A 68 -4.41 -6.94 -9.65
CA TYR A 68 -3.32 -7.69 -10.25
C TYR A 68 -2.66 -8.60 -9.22
N PHE A 69 -2.94 -9.90 -9.31
CA PHE A 69 -2.32 -10.91 -8.46
C PHE A 69 -1.02 -11.43 -9.10
N HIS A 70 0.05 -11.50 -8.32
CA HIS A 70 1.32 -12.08 -8.73
C HIS A 70 2.02 -12.77 -7.55
N GLY A 71 3.18 -13.39 -7.81
CA GLY A 71 3.88 -14.22 -6.81
C GLY A 71 4.29 -13.51 -5.51
N SER A 72 4.22 -12.18 -5.45
CA SER A 72 4.56 -11.41 -4.24
C SER A 72 3.33 -10.89 -3.49
N GLY A 73 2.13 -10.94 -4.07
CA GLY A 73 0.91 -10.44 -3.43
C GLY A 73 -0.16 -9.96 -4.40
N LEU A 74 -0.97 -9.01 -3.92
CA LEU A 74 -2.07 -8.40 -4.65
C LEU A 74 -1.82 -6.90 -4.82
N ASP A 75 -1.82 -6.48 -6.06
CA ASP A 75 -1.68 -5.08 -6.47
C ASP A 75 -3.03 -4.47 -6.85
N ILE A 76 -3.16 -3.16 -6.61
CA ILE A 76 -4.10 -2.29 -7.31
C ILE A 76 -3.34 -1.61 -8.46
N THR A 77 -3.79 -1.82 -9.69
CA THR A 77 -3.17 -1.20 -10.87
C THR A 77 -3.58 0.27 -11.01
N PHE A 78 -2.64 1.12 -11.42
CA PHE A 78 -2.88 2.56 -11.61
C PHE A 78 -2.13 3.16 -12.81
N GLY A 79 -1.79 2.32 -13.80
CA GLY A 79 -1.27 2.80 -15.08
C GLY A 79 -2.30 3.61 -15.86
N ASN A 80 -1.85 4.19 -16.96
CA ASN A 80 -2.66 5.04 -17.83
C ASN A 80 -2.54 4.67 -19.32
N GLY A 81 -2.11 3.44 -19.62
CA GLY A 81 -1.79 2.99 -20.98
C GLY A 81 -0.38 3.34 -21.46
N GLU A 82 0.29 4.30 -20.82
CA GLU A 82 1.67 4.73 -21.16
C GLU A 82 2.66 4.43 -20.03
N SER A 83 2.22 4.64 -18.79
CA SER A 83 2.97 4.37 -17.57
C SER A 83 2.47 3.12 -16.86
N PHE A 84 3.38 2.43 -16.20
CA PHE A 84 3.11 1.21 -15.45
C PHE A 84 2.97 1.54 -13.97
N GLY A 85 1.87 1.15 -13.33
CA GLY A 85 1.63 1.37 -11.91
C GLY A 85 1.02 0.16 -11.21
N GLY A 86 1.63 -0.27 -10.10
CA GLY A 86 1.08 -1.25 -9.16
C GLY A 86 1.26 -0.82 -7.70
N ILE A 87 0.19 -0.90 -6.92
CA ILE A 87 0.19 -0.64 -5.47
C ILE A 87 0.05 -1.97 -4.75
N LEU A 88 1.16 -2.49 -4.22
CA LEU A 88 1.16 -3.74 -3.48
C LEU A 88 0.50 -3.56 -2.12
N ILE A 89 -0.54 -4.33 -1.84
CA ILE A 89 -1.15 -4.42 -0.51
C ILE A 89 -0.31 -5.36 0.35
N ARG A 90 0.24 -4.84 1.44
CA ARG A 90 1.14 -5.59 2.33
C ARG A 90 0.47 -6.04 3.59
N GLU A 91 -0.37 -5.21 4.18
CA GLU A 91 -0.95 -5.49 5.48
C GLU A 91 -2.38 -5.00 5.54
N ILE A 92 -3.22 -5.77 6.23
CA ILE A 92 -4.64 -5.49 6.38
C ILE A 92 -5.09 -5.71 7.83
N GLN A 93 -6.14 -5.01 8.22
CA GLN A 93 -6.84 -5.23 9.49
C GLN A 93 -8.30 -5.55 9.22
N GLU A 94 -8.78 -6.64 9.80
CA GLU A 94 -10.18 -7.03 9.73
C GLU A 94 -11.03 -6.15 10.65
N MET A 95 -12.10 -5.57 10.12
CA MET A 95 -12.88 -4.56 10.85
C MET A 95 -13.72 -5.16 11.99
N ASN A 96 -14.24 -6.37 11.82
CA ASN A 96 -15.13 -6.99 12.80
C ASN A 96 -14.39 -7.50 14.04
N THR A 97 -13.17 -8.01 13.87
CA THR A 97 -12.39 -8.68 14.92
C THR A 97 -11.21 -7.84 15.39
N ASN A 98 -10.84 -6.79 14.66
CA ASN A 98 -9.59 -6.04 14.79
C ASN A 98 -8.32 -6.87 14.58
N ASN A 99 -8.43 -8.11 14.07
CA ASN A 99 -7.27 -8.94 13.74
C ASN A 99 -6.41 -8.27 12.68
N TYR A 100 -5.10 -8.30 12.90
CA TYR A 100 -4.12 -7.65 12.04
C TYR A 100 -3.26 -8.70 11.35
N PHE A 101 -3.09 -8.54 10.04
CA PHE A 101 -2.39 -9.49 9.18
C PHE A 101 -1.21 -8.78 8.51
N SER A 102 0.02 -9.19 8.85
CA SER A 102 1.25 -8.58 8.33
C SER A 102 1.90 -9.46 7.26
N GLY A 103 2.09 -8.89 6.06
CA GLY A 103 2.79 -9.48 4.94
C GLY A 103 1.86 -9.65 3.72
N PRO A 104 2.35 -9.39 2.49
CA PRO A 104 1.49 -9.31 1.32
C PRO A 104 0.80 -10.65 1.01
N ILE A 105 1.53 -11.77 1.08
CA ILE A 105 0.95 -13.12 0.90
C ILE A 105 0.00 -13.50 2.05
N VAL A 106 0.30 -13.08 3.28
CA VAL A 106 -0.59 -13.31 4.44
C VAL A 106 -1.91 -12.55 4.24
N SER A 107 -1.84 -11.31 3.75
CA SER A 107 -3.00 -10.49 3.42
C SER A 107 -3.85 -11.15 2.32
N VAL A 108 -3.23 -11.63 1.23
CA VAL A 108 -3.94 -12.38 0.19
C VAL A 108 -4.60 -13.64 0.75
N SER A 109 -3.86 -14.45 1.50
CA SER A 109 -4.38 -15.68 2.09
C SER A 109 -5.60 -15.42 2.97
N ARG A 110 -5.54 -14.37 3.80
CA ARG A 110 -6.69 -13.96 4.63
C ARG A 110 -7.85 -13.44 3.78
N ILE A 111 -7.60 -12.61 2.78
CA ILE A 111 -8.63 -12.11 1.86
C ILE A 111 -9.37 -13.28 1.20
N LEU A 112 -8.63 -14.27 0.67
CA LEU A 112 -9.22 -15.43 0.01
C LEU A 112 -9.94 -16.36 0.98
N SER A 113 -9.53 -16.44 2.25
CA SER A 113 -10.22 -17.27 3.24
C SER A 113 -11.61 -16.77 3.64
N SER A 114 -11.97 -15.53 3.24
CA SER A 114 -13.35 -15.02 3.30
C SER A 114 -14.26 -15.64 2.22
N ILE A 115 -13.69 -16.27 1.20
CA ILE A 115 -14.41 -16.94 0.11
C ILE A 115 -14.45 -18.45 0.42
N LYS A 116 -15.44 -18.86 1.21
CA LYS A 116 -15.50 -20.22 1.79
C LYS A 116 -16.34 -21.22 1.01
N GLN A 117 -17.26 -20.74 0.17
CA GLN A 117 -18.22 -21.60 -0.50
C GLN A 117 -17.64 -22.17 -1.80
N LEU A 118 -17.82 -23.48 -2.02
CA LEU A 118 -17.49 -24.15 -3.28
C LEU A 118 -18.53 -23.89 -4.38
N GLU A 119 -19.76 -23.60 -3.96
CA GLU A 119 -20.89 -23.32 -4.86
C GLU A 119 -20.87 -21.88 -5.38
N ILE A 120 -21.41 -21.70 -6.59
CA ILE A 120 -21.52 -20.39 -7.23
C ILE A 120 -22.46 -19.49 -6.43
N ARG A 121 -21.97 -18.30 -6.06
CA ARG A 121 -22.73 -17.22 -5.44
C ARG A 121 -22.22 -15.87 -5.92
N GLU A 122 -22.99 -14.82 -5.69
CA GLU A 122 -22.52 -13.46 -5.90
C GLU A 122 -21.36 -13.15 -4.93
N LEU A 123 -20.20 -12.79 -5.49
CA LEU A 123 -19.02 -12.39 -4.72
C LEU A 123 -18.92 -10.87 -4.71
N LYS A 124 -18.94 -10.28 -3.51
CA LYS A 124 -18.53 -8.89 -3.31
C LYS A 124 -17.02 -8.86 -3.15
N PHE A 125 -16.31 -8.25 -4.08
CA PHE A 125 -14.86 -8.08 -4.00
C PHE A 125 -14.46 -6.71 -4.56
N GLY A 126 -14.15 -5.75 -3.69
CA GLY A 126 -13.88 -4.39 -4.15
C GLY A 126 -13.64 -3.40 -3.03
N LEU A 127 -13.13 -2.23 -3.40
CA LEU A 127 -13.03 -1.10 -2.48
C LEU A 127 -14.38 -0.39 -2.38
N ILE A 128 -14.83 -0.17 -1.15
CA ILE A 128 -16.00 0.64 -0.84
C ILE A 128 -15.58 1.89 -0.07
N LYS A 129 -16.38 2.96 -0.19
CA LYS A 129 -16.17 4.16 0.62
C LYS A 129 -16.41 3.82 2.10
N ASN A 130 -15.49 4.23 2.96
CA ASN A 130 -15.71 4.23 4.39
C ASN A 130 -16.58 5.44 4.76
N ASN A 131 -17.77 5.19 5.29
CA ASN A 131 -18.68 6.26 5.73
C ASN A 131 -18.24 6.91 7.04
N ASN A 132 -17.34 6.28 7.79
CA ASN A 132 -16.71 6.83 9.00
C ASN A 132 -15.18 6.84 8.81
N PRO A 133 -14.63 7.77 8.01
CA PRO A 133 -13.21 7.80 7.68
C PRO A 133 -12.30 7.75 8.91
N PHE A 134 -11.17 7.08 8.78
CA PHE A 134 -10.15 7.06 9.83
C PHE A 134 -9.40 8.39 9.86
N SER A 135 -8.99 8.83 11.04
CA SER A 135 -8.20 10.04 11.25
C SER A 135 -6.71 9.73 11.48
N SER A 136 -6.21 8.63 10.91
CA SER A 136 -4.84 8.18 11.15
C SER A 136 -3.84 8.94 10.28
N ASP A 137 -2.73 9.32 10.92
CA ASP A 137 -1.54 9.82 10.23
C ASP A 137 -0.97 8.78 9.27
N LEU A 138 -0.49 9.26 8.11
CA LEU A 138 0.36 8.48 7.23
C LEU A 138 1.81 8.51 7.71
N PHE A 139 2.41 7.33 7.73
CA PHE A 139 3.83 7.11 7.93
C PHE A 139 4.44 6.54 6.66
N GLN A 140 5.72 6.79 6.49
CA GLN A 140 6.41 6.45 5.26
C GLN A 140 7.70 5.71 5.59
N ALA A 141 8.10 4.85 4.68
CA ALA A 141 9.38 4.15 4.73
C ALA A 141 9.79 3.81 3.30
N PRO A 142 11.04 3.39 3.09
CA PRO A 142 11.36 2.74 1.84
C PRO A 142 10.70 1.35 1.76
N ARG A 143 10.61 0.85 0.53
CA ARG A 143 10.00 -0.45 0.23
C ARG A 143 10.86 -1.60 0.80
N ILE A 144 10.20 -2.70 1.13
CA ILE A 144 10.81 -3.88 1.75
C ILE A 144 11.31 -4.84 0.69
N GLY A 145 12.49 -5.43 0.92
CA GLY A 145 13.00 -6.55 0.12
C GLY A 145 13.59 -6.17 -1.23
N LEU A 146 13.83 -4.87 -1.47
CA LEU A 146 14.53 -4.40 -2.66
C LEU A 146 16.04 -4.62 -2.52
N ASN A 147 16.69 -5.00 -3.62
CA ASN A 147 18.15 -5.15 -3.65
C ASN A 147 18.83 -3.79 -3.87
N LYS A 148 19.43 -3.22 -2.82
CA LYS A 148 20.14 -1.92 -2.87
C LYS A 148 21.15 -1.82 -4.03
N ALA A 149 21.83 -2.92 -4.40
CA ALA A 149 22.82 -2.90 -5.46
C ALA A 149 22.24 -2.69 -6.87
N HIS A 150 20.92 -2.90 -7.05
CA HIS A 150 20.24 -2.68 -8.32
C HIS A 150 20.05 -1.18 -8.60
N ASP A 151 19.61 -0.43 -7.60
CA ASP A 151 19.50 1.03 -7.63
C ASP A 151 19.39 1.58 -6.20
N GLU A 152 20.39 2.36 -5.76
CA GLU A 152 20.46 2.89 -4.40
C GLU A 152 19.43 4.00 -4.13
N ASP A 153 19.15 4.84 -5.12
CA ASP A 153 18.20 5.94 -4.99
C ASP A 153 16.78 5.38 -4.79
N TYR A 154 16.27 4.61 -5.76
CA TYR A 154 14.93 4.01 -5.68
C TYR A 154 14.76 2.98 -4.56
N HIS A 155 15.85 2.40 -4.06
CA HIS A 155 15.84 1.56 -2.86
C HIS A 155 15.56 2.35 -1.59
N SER A 156 16.02 3.60 -1.52
CA SER A 156 15.90 4.47 -0.34
C SER A 156 14.67 5.38 -0.38
N ARG A 157 14.05 5.57 -1.56
CA ARG A 157 12.85 6.40 -1.71
C ARG A 157 11.68 5.94 -0.84
N PRO A 158 10.96 6.87 -0.17
CA PRO A 158 9.90 6.55 0.79
C PRO A 158 8.56 6.20 0.10
N TYR A 159 8.55 5.18 -0.76
CA TYR A 159 7.38 4.76 -1.54
C TYR A 159 6.56 3.65 -0.88
N ARG A 160 6.82 3.36 0.40
CA ARG A 160 5.94 2.57 1.27
C ARG A 160 5.17 3.51 2.19
N PHE A 161 3.87 3.29 2.32
CA PHE A 161 2.97 4.06 3.18
C PHE A 161 2.26 3.12 4.15
N LEU A 162 2.15 3.52 5.41
CA LEU A 162 1.52 2.76 6.48
C LEU A 162 0.76 3.67 7.46
N VAL A 163 -0.20 3.09 8.18
CA VAL A 163 -1.00 3.74 9.24
C VAL A 163 -0.94 2.89 10.51
N GLU A 164 -1.30 3.47 11.66
CA GLU A 164 -1.23 2.80 12.96
C GLU A 164 0.18 2.27 13.24
N PRO A 165 1.20 3.15 13.24
CA PRO A 165 2.61 2.75 13.21
C PRO A 165 3.00 1.87 14.39
N LYS A 166 2.23 1.83 15.48
CA LYS A 166 2.41 0.97 16.66
C LYS A 166 2.15 -0.52 16.38
N LYS A 167 1.42 -0.85 15.32
CA LYS A 167 1.24 -2.24 14.85
C LYS A 167 2.59 -2.86 14.46
N PRO A 168 2.71 -4.19 14.42
CA PRO A 168 3.98 -4.87 14.18
C PRO A 168 4.41 -4.87 12.69
N HIS A 169 4.46 -3.68 12.07
CA HIS A 169 4.98 -3.47 10.73
C HIS A 169 6.43 -3.94 10.61
N LYS A 170 6.80 -4.50 9.46
CA LYS A 170 8.20 -4.86 9.16
C LYS A 170 9.10 -3.62 8.99
N GLU A 171 10.40 -3.80 9.29
CA GLU A 171 11.46 -2.78 9.14
C GLU A 171 11.21 -1.48 9.95
N LYS A 172 10.77 -1.60 11.22
CA LYS A 172 10.53 -0.48 12.15
C LYS A 172 11.67 0.55 12.20
N SER A 173 12.92 0.13 12.15
CA SER A 173 14.08 1.03 12.14
C SER A 173 14.04 2.02 10.97
N ARG A 174 13.67 1.55 9.77
CA ARG A 174 13.57 2.41 8.58
C ARG A 174 12.35 3.32 8.63
N ILE A 175 11.26 2.87 9.24
CA ILE A 175 10.07 3.70 9.52
C ILE A 175 10.47 4.85 10.46
N ILE A 176 11.22 4.55 11.53
CA ILE A 176 11.71 5.55 12.49
C ILE A 176 12.64 6.55 11.80
N GLU A 177 13.64 6.09 11.05
CA GLU A 177 14.58 6.94 10.31
C GLU A 177 13.84 7.88 9.33
N THR A 178 12.90 7.32 8.57
CA THR A 178 12.11 8.12 7.62
C THR A 178 11.21 9.12 8.34
N THR A 179 10.61 8.73 9.47
CA THR A 179 9.78 9.63 10.30
C THR A 179 10.60 10.77 10.88
N MET A 180 11.79 10.47 11.40
CA MET A 180 12.75 11.45 11.92
C MET A 180 13.08 12.50 10.86
N ASN A 181 13.43 12.05 9.65
CA ASN A 181 13.84 12.91 8.54
C ASN A 181 12.67 13.75 7.99
N LEU A 182 11.53 13.12 7.70
CA LEU A 182 10.39 13.80 7.07
C LEU A 182 9.61 14.71 8.03
N ARG A 183 9.59 14.40 9.33
CA ARG A 183 8.93 15.23 10.34
C ARG A 183 9.89 16.18 11.06
N ASN A 184 11.17 16.17 10.71
CA ASN A 184 12.22 16.98 11.35
C ASN A 184 12.19 16.89 12.89
N THR A 185 12.18 15.67 13.40
CA THR A 185 12.06 15.38 14.84
C THR A 185 13.28 14.62 15.36
N SER A 186 13.45 14.49 16.68
CA SER A 186 14.56 13.70 17.23
C SER A 186 14.34 12.19 17.05
N LEU A 187 15.42 11.40 17.13
CA LEU A 187 15.32 9.93 17.13
C LEU A 187 14.41 9.43 18.26
N LYS A 188 14.51 10.03 19.45
CA LYS A 188 13.71 9.66 20.61
C LYS A 188 12.22 9.90 20.33
N ASP A 189 11.86 11.06 19.81
CA ASP A 189 10.46 11.39 19.51
C ASP A 189 9.91 10.50 18.38
N ALA A 190 10.72 10.22 17.35
CA ALA A 190 10.34 9.28 16.30
C ALA A 190 10.12 7.87 16.85
N GLN A 191 10.97 7.39 17.77
CA GLN A 191 10.77 6.12 18.44
C GLN A 191 9.48 6.11 19.29
N GLU A 192 9.20 7.19 20.02
CA GLU A 192 7.97 7.34 20.78
C GLU A 192 6.75 7.26 19.85
N ILE A 193 6.72 8.00 18.74
CA ILE A 193 5.60 7.95 17.78
C ILE A 193 5.37 6.54 17.20
N ILE A 194 6.44 5.78 16.94
CA ILE A 194 6.37 4.48 16.26
C ILE A 194 6.10 3.31 17.23
N TYR A 195 6.41 3.45 18.52
CA TYR A 195 6.24 2.38 19.51
C TYR A 195 5.22 2.66 20.62
N ASN A 196 5.02 3.92 21.02
CA ASN A 196 4.26 4.32 22.21
C ASN A 196 2.97 5.04 21.85
#